data_AF-A0A0B1SJR6-F1
#
_entry.id   AF-A0A0B1SJR6-F1
#
_cell.length_a   1.000
_cell.length_b   1.000
_cell.length_c   1.000
_cell.angle_alpha   90.00
_cell.angle_beta   90.00
_cell.angle_gamma   90.00
#
_symmetry.space_group_name_H-M   'P 1'
#
loop_
_entity.id
_entity.type
_entity.pdbx_description
1 polymer ?
#
loop_
_entity_poly.entity_id
_entity_poly.type
_entity_poly.pdbx_seq_one_letter_code
_entity_poly.pdbx_strand_id
1 'polypeptide(L)'
;MNFFQVVFLGDFKGEHQPEGWYTVERIIEDNQFVQCIMLNHRVVGAVLVGETDLEETIENLILNKTDLEGIEDSFLDPAIDIEDYFD
;
A
#
# COMPACT_ATOMS: atom_id res chain seq x y z
N MET A 1 -0.49 -27.68 2.72
CA MET A 1 -1.13 -26.48 3.29
C MET A 1 -0.12 -25.37 3.10
N ASN A 2 -0.36 -24.44 2.17
CA ASN A 2 0.52 -23.29 2.00
C ASN A 2 0.15 -22.27 3.06
N PHE A 3 1.14 -21.78 3.79
CA PHE A 3 0.99 -20.68 4.74
C PHE A 3 1.39 -19.42 4.00
N PHE A 4 0.49 -18.44 3.94
CA PHE A 4 0.82 -17.12 3.43
C PHE A 4 1.17 -16.22 4.60
N GLN A 5 2.28 -15.50 4.47
CA GLN A 5 2.58 -14.38 5.35
C GLN A 5 1.50 -13.31 5.16
N VAL A 6 1.05 -12.71 6.26
CA VAL A 6 0.12 -11.57 6.22
C VAL A 6 0.72 -10.47 7.08
N VAL A 7 0.91 -9.30 6.50
CA VAL A 7 1.45 -8.11 7.15
C VAL A 7 0.37 -7.04 7.18
N PHE A 8 0.23 -6.39 8.33
CA PHE A 8 -0.68 -5.26 8.54
C PHE A 8 0.15 -4.02 8.87
N LEU A 9 -0.04 -2.94 8.13
CA LEU A 9 0.67 -1.68 8.32
C LEU A 9 -0.32 -0.53 8.58
N GLY A 10 0.08 0.42 9.43
CA GLY A 10 -0.72 1.61 9.74
C GLY A 10 -2.14 1.29 10.22
N ASP A 11 -3.09 2.15 9.85
CA ASP A 11 -4.52 1.93 10.09
C ASP A 11 -5.15 1.19 8.90
N PHE A 12 -4.85 -0.10 8.84
CA PHE A 12 -5.31 -1.03 7.80
C PHE A 12 -6.83 -1.23 7.76
N LYS A 13 -7.56 -0.67 8.72
CA LYS A 13 -9.02 -0.72 8.78
C LYS A 13 -9.61 0.58 8.24
N GLY A 14 -10.05 0.55 6.98
CA GLY A 14 -10.68 1.72 6.35
C GLY A 14 -11.84 2.32 7.15
N GLU A 15 -12.60 1.49 7.88
CA GLU A 15 -13.70 1.93 8.76
C GLU A 15 -13.30 2.86 9.92
N HIS A 16 -12.02 2.92 10.26
CA HIS A 16 -11.49 3.87 11.24
C HIS A 16 -11.18 5.25 10.63
N GLN A 17 -11.13 5.35 9.30
CA GLN A 17 -10.83 6.60 8.61
C GLN A 17 -12.06 7.53 8.54
N PRO A 18 -11.83 8.85 8.49
CA PRO A 18 -12.84 9.82 8.10
C PRO A 18 -13.48 9.51 6.74
N GLU A 19 -14.64 10.09 6.47
CA GLU A 19 -15.30 10.00 5.16
C GLU A 19 -14.36 10.45 4.02
N GLY A 20 -14.41 9.74 2.89
CA GLY A 20 -13.56 10.01 1.72
C GLY A 20 -12.35 9.10 1.56
N TRP A 21 -12.20 8.08 2.42
CA TRP A 21 -11.21 7.03 2.20
C TRP A 21 -11.60 6.09 1.05
N TYR A 22 -10.61 5.47 0.42
CA TYR A 22 -10.78 4.48 -0.64
C TYR A 22 -9.66 3.44 -0.59
N THR A 23 -9.74 2.38 -1.39
CA THR A 23 -8.68 1.36 -1.50
C THR A 23 -7.96 1.44 -2.84
N VAL A 24 -6.67 1.13 -2.82
CA VAL A 24 -5.90 0.79 -4.01
C VAL A 24 -5.37 -0.62 -3.82
N GLU A 25 -5.62 -1.49 -4.78
CA GLU A 25 -5.41 -2.93 -4.68
C GLU A 25 -4.61 -3.46 -5.86
N ARG A 26 -3.75 -4.45 -5.61
CA ARG A 26 -3.01 -5.14 -6.67
C ARG A 26 -2.81 -6.61 -6.35
N ILE A 27 -2.98 -7.43 -7.40
CA ILE A 27 -2.53 -8.82 -7.44
C ILE A 27 -1.20 -8.81 -8.20
N ILE A 28 -0.12 -9.23 -7.54
CA ILE A 28 1.24 -9.21 -8.13
C ILE A 28 1.49 -10.54 -8.86
N GLU A 29 1.26 -11.65 -8.15
CA GLU A 29 1.31 -13.03 -8.65
C GLU A 29 0.15 -13.84 -8.05
N ASP A 30 -0.03 -15.09 -8.49
CA ASP A 30 -1.12 -16.00 -8.07
C ASP A 30 -1.24 -16.23 -6.54
N ASN A 31 -0.30 -15.71 -5.74
CA ASN A 31 -0.25 -15.83 -4.29
C ASN A 31 0.11 -14.53 -3.54
N GLN A 32 0.24 -13.40 -4.25
CA GLN A 32 0.67 -12.12 -3.68
C GLN A 32 -0.39 -11.05 -3.89
N PHE A 33 -0.77 -10.38 -2.82
CA PHE A 33 -1.80 -9.36 -2.83
C PHE A 33 -1.43 -8.20 -1.92
N VAL A 34 -1.74 -6.99 -2.38
CA VAL A 34 -1.58 -5.77 -1.60
C VAL A 34 -2.85 -4.95 -1.69
N GLN A 35 -3.31 -4.45 -0.55
CA GLN A 35 -4.38 -3.46 -0.44
C GLN A 35 -3.90 -2.31 0.43
N CYS A 36 -3.89 -1.10 -0.12
CA CYS A 36 -3.64 0.13 0.60
C CYS A 36 -4.97 0.84 0.91
N ILE A 37 -5.11 1.35 2.13
CA ILE A 37 -6.15 2.29 2.53
C ILE A 37 -5.62 3.68 2.25
N MET A 38 -6.37 4.44 1.47
CA MET A 38 -6.02 5.78 1.01
C MET A 38 -6.92 6.83 1.66
N LEU A 39 -6.34 7.96 2.04
CA LEU A 39 -7.08 9.14 2.45
C LEU A 39 -6.32 10.39 2.01
N ASN A 40 -6.99 11.29 1.27
CA ASN A 40 -6.38 12.51 0.73
C ASN A 40 -5.05 12.22 0.00
N HIS A 41 -5.08 11.26 -0.94
CA HIS A 41 -3.94 10.84 -1.77
C HIS A 41 -2.76 10.24 -0.98
N ARG A 42 -2.94 9.86 0.29
CA ARG A 42 -1.89 9.27 1.14
C ARG A 42 -2.28 7.88 1.58
N VAL A 43 -1.28 7.00 1.67
CA VAL A 43 -1.47 5.70 2.33
C VAL A 43 -1.59 5.92 3.83
N VAL A 44 -2.66 5.43 4.45
CA VAL A 44 -2.87 5.48 5.90
C VAL A 44 -2.79 4.10 6.56
N GLY A 45 -2.90 3.03 5.76
CA GLY A 45 -2.69 1.67 6.20
C GLY A 45 -2.68 0.70 5.04
N ALA A 46 -2.27 -0.55 5.29
CA ALA A 46 -2.23 -1.57 4.25
C ALA A 46 -2.34 -2.99 4.81
N VAL A 47 -2.76 -3.91 3.93
CA VAL A 47 -2.71 -5.36 4.12
C VAL A 47 -1.90 -5.95 2.98
N LEU A 48 -0.84 -6.67 3.31
CA LEU A 48 0.03 -7.36 2.35
C LEU A 48 -0.05 -8.86 2.63
N VAL A 49 -0.20 -9.66 1.58
CA VAL A 49 -0.30 -11.13 1.65
C VAL A 49 0.74 -11.73 0.72
N GLY A 50 1.53 -12.68 1.24
CA GLY A 50 2.64 -13.30 0.51
C GLY A 50 3.95 -12.52 0.66
N GLU A 51 4.96 -12.89 -0.12
CA GLU A 51 6.26 -12.21 -0.19
C GLU A 51 6.15 -11.07 -1.22
N THR A 52 5.73 -9.87 -0.82
CA THR A 52 5.40 -8.80 -1.78
C THR A 52 6.55 -7.84 -2.07
N ASP A 53 7.59 -7.85 -1.25
CA ASP A 53 8.73 -6.91 -1.27
C ASP A 53 8.35 -5.41 -1.19
N LEU A 54 7.12 -5.10 -0.74
CA LEU A 54 6.55 -3.74 -0.67
C LEU A 54 6.38 -3.23 0.76
N GLU A 55 6.70 -4.04 1.76
CA GLU A 55 6.50 -3.74 3.18
C GLU A 55 7.21 -2.44 3.60
N GLU A 56 8.51 -2.33 3.32
CA GLU A 56 9.33 -1.15 3.67
C GLU A 56 8.87 0.10 2.91
N THR A 57 8.59 -0.05 1.62
CA THR A 57 8.07 1.02 0.77
C THR A 57 6.77 1.60 1.32
N ILE A 58 5.80 0.74 1.65
CA ILE A 58 4.50 1.16 2.18
C ILE A 58 4.64 1.76 3.59
N GLU A 59 5.50 1.18 4.44
CA GLU A 59 5.81 1.75 5.75
C GLU A 59 6.35 3.18 5.62
N ASN A 60 7.30 3.41 4.70
CA ASN A 60 7.86 4.73 4.45
C ASN A 60 6.81 5.74 3.94
N LEU A 61 5.91 5.32 3.04
CA LEU A 61 4.79 6.16 2.57
C LEU A 61 3.88 6.61 3.71
N ILE A 62 3.53 5.69 4.62
CA ILE A 62 2.69 5.98 5.80
C ILE A 62 3.43 6.92 6.76
N LEU A 63 4.70 6.61 7.08
CA LEU A 63 5.51 7.37 8.02
C LEU A 63 5.73 8.82 7.55
N ASN A 64 6.03 9.00 6.26
CA ASN A 64 6.31 10.31 5.67
C ASN A 64 5.05 11.07 5.26
N LYS A 65 3.87 10.43 5.30
CA LYS A 65 2.58 11.01 4.84
C LYS A 65 2.67 11.51 3.40
N THR A 66 3.35 10.71 2.58
CA THR A 66 3.67 11.04 1.19
C THR A 66 2.40 11.20 0.37
N ASP A 67 2.31 12.31 -0.35
CA ASP A 67 1.21 12.62 -1.25
C ASP A 67 1.45 11.92 -2.60
N LEU A 68 0.49 11.09 -3.03
CA LEU A 68 0.60 10.25 -4.22
C LEU A 68 -0.26 10.77 -5.39
N GLU A 69 -0.76 12.01 -5.31
CA GLU A 69 -1.59 12.59 -6.36
C GLU A 69 -0.92 12.48 -7.74
N GLY A 70 -1.57 11.76 -8.66
CA GLY A 70 -1.11 11.54 -10.03
C GLY A 70 -0.31 10.26 -10.27
N ILE A 71 0.02 9.49 -9.22
CA ILE A 71 0.72 8.20 -9.31
C ILE A 71 0.02 7.06 -8.54
N GLU A 72 -1.20 7.30 -8.04
CA GLU A 72 -1.94 6.31 -7.23
C GLU A 72 -2.22 5.00 -7.98
N ASP A 73 -2.32 5.06 -9.29
CA ASP A 73 -2.61 3.88 -10.12
C ASP A 73 -1.37 2.99 -10.34
N SER A 74 -0.17 3.50 -10.04
CA SER A 74 1.09 2.85 -10.42
C SER A 74 2.03 2.58 -9.25
N PHE A 75 1.85 3.20 -8.09
CA PHE A 75 2.79 3.09 -6.96
C PHE A 75 2.92 1.69 -6.35
N LEU A 76 1.98 0.78 -6.64
CA LEU A 76 2.07 -0.64 -6.25
C LEU A 76 2.77 -1.52 -7.28
N ASP A 77 3.26 -0.95 -8.38
CA ASP A 77 4.05 -1.68 -9.36
C ASP A 77 5.49 -1.87 -8.84
N PRO A 78 5.96 -3.10 -8.56
CA PRO A 78 7.32 -3.36 -8.12
C PRO A 78 8.35 -3.05 -9.21
N ALA A 79 7.92 -2.86 -10.46
CA ALA A 79 8.79 -2.36 -11.52
C ALA A 79 9.02 -0.84 -11.43
N ILE A 80 8.24 -0.12 -10.62
CA ILE A 80 8.36 1.31 -10.41
C ILE A 80 9.12 1.53 -9.12
N ASP A 81 10.29 2.17 -9.23
CA ASP A 81 10.98 2.70 -8.07
C ASP A 81 10.25 3.96 -7.62
N ILE A 82 9.55 3.86 -6.49
CA ILE A 82 8.76 4.98 -5.97
C ILE A 82 9.66 6.03 -5.31
N GLU A 83 10.88 5.66 -4.90
CA GLU A 83 11.82 6.59 -4.27
C GLU A 83 12.22 7.72 -5.24
N ASP A 84 12.31 7.40 -6.54
CA ASP A 84 12.58 8.36 -7.62
C ASP A 84 11.51 9.47 -7.76
N TYR A 85 10.29 9.27 -7.24
CA TYR A 85 9.18 10.24 -7.35
C TYR A 85 9.15 11.25 -6.20
N PHE A 86 9.90 11.02 -5.12
CA PHE A 86 9.82 11.82 -3.88
C PHE A 86 11.10 12.61 -3.56
N ASP A 87 12.05 12.66 -4.50
CA ASP A 87 13.29 13.47 -4.43
C ASP A 87 13.11 14.90 -5.00
#